data_AF-A0A9D9K556-F1
#
_entry.id   AF-A0A9D9K556-F1
#
_cell.length_a   1.000
_cell.length_b   1.000
_cell.length_c   1.000
_cell.angle_alpha   90.00
_cell.angle_beta   90.00
_cell.angle_gamma   90.00
#
_symmetry.space_group_name_H-M   'P 1'
#
loop_
_entity.id
_entity.type
_entity.pdbx_description
1 polymer ?
#
loop_
_entity_poly.entity_id
_entity_poly.type
_entity_poly.pdbx_seq_one_letter_code
_entity_poly.pdbx_strand_id
1 'polypeptide(L)' 'MALTRLYACSPKGQRAQGKKPQSRGKNVSIVSTLGLKGVLAQVSLLGTVDGLTFEAFIARKLVPHL' A
#
# COMPACT_ATOMS: atom_id res chain seq x y z
N MET A 1 7.88 -8.66 0.97
CA MET A 1 7.00 -7.81 1.81
C MET A 1 6.48 -8.71 2.91
N ALA A 2 6.89 -8.54 4.15
CA ALA A 2 6.35 -9.33 5.26
C ALA A 2 6.23 -8.39 6.45
N LEU A 3 5.04 -8.26 7.02
CA LEU A 3 4.88 -7.59 8.31
C LEU A 3 5.56 -8.49 9.36
N THR A 4 6.35 -7.91 10.25
CA THR A 4 6.87 -8.67 11.39
C THR A 4 5.70 -9.03 12.30
N ARG A 5 5.70 -10.27 12.80
CA ARG A 5 4.64 -10.76 13.71
C ARG A 5 4.51 -9.82 14.91
N LEU A 6 3.26 -9.53 15.30
CA LEU A 6 2.96 -8.62 16.40
C LEU A 6 3.49 -9.15 17.75
N TYR A 7 3.53 -10.47 17.91
CA TYR A 7 4.04 -11.14 19.10
C TYR A 7 5.22 -12.06 18.78
N ALA A 8 6.22 -12.08 19.66
CA ALA A 8 7.37 -12.97 19.62
C ALA A 8 7.58 -13.61 21.00
N CYS A 9 8.10 -14.84 21.04
CA CYS A 9 8.37 -15.58 22.27
C CYS A 9 9.87 -15.66 22.53
N SER A 10 10.28 -15.53 23.79
CA SER A 10 11.65 -15.77 24.25
C SER A 10 11.66 -16.50 25.60
N PRO A 11 12.75 -17.21 25.94
CA PRO A 11 12.94 -17.79 27.26
C PRO A 11 12.90 -16.74 28.39
N LYS A 12 12.57 -17.18 29.62
CA LYS A 12 12.51 -16.30 30.79
C LYS A 12 13.88 -15.62 31.01
N GLY A 13 13.87 -14.30 31.16
CA GLY A 13 15.09 -13.48 31.30
C GLY A 13 15.73 -13.05 29.98
N GLN A 14 15.18 -13.44 28.83
CA GLN A 14 15.69 -13.02 27.51
C GLN A 14 14.70 -12.11 26.81
N ARG A 15 15.22 -11.10 26.10
CA ARG A 15 14.42 -10.20 25.25
C ARG A 15 14.09 -10.89 23.93
N ALA A 16 12.80 -10.93 23.56
CA ALA A 16 12.40 -11.34 22.23
C ALA A 16 12.91 -10.33 21.20
N GLN A 17 13.82 -10.76 20.32
CA GLN A 17 14.35 -9.93 19.24
C GLN A 17 13.55 -10.14 17.95
N GLY A 18 13.29 -9.06 17.24
CA GLY A 18 12.61 -9.08 15.94
C GLY A 18 13.36 -8.19 14.95
N LYS A 19 13.46 -8.66 13.70
CA LYS A 19 13.99 -7.82 12.62
C LYS A 19 12.87 -6.90 12.12
N LYS A 20 13.15 -5.59 12.05
CA LYS A 20 12.25 -4.64 11.39
C LYS A 20 12.06 -5.09 9.95
N PRO A 21 10.83 -5.09 9.41
CA PRO A 21 10.60 -5.44 8.01
C PRO A 21 10.98 -4.24 7.14
N GLN A 22 12.28 -3.99 7.06
CA GLN A 22 12.84 -2.86 6.35
C GLN A 22 13.37 -3.37 5.02
N SER A 23 12.44 -3.69 4.11
CA SER A 23 12.80 -3.94 2.72
C SER A 23 12.83 -2.58 2.01
N ARG A 24 14.02 -2.09 1.63
CA ARG A 24 14.18 -1.01 0.63
C ARG A 24 13.86 -1.54 -0.78
N GLY A 25 12.75 -2.25 -0.93
CA GLY A 25 12.26 -2.76 -2.20
C GLY A 25 11.55 -1.66 -3.00
N LYS A 26 11.15 -1.99 -4.23
CA LYS A 26 10.29 -1.11 -5.03
C LYS A 26 8.95 -0.94 -4.32
N ASN A 27 8.59 0.30 -3.96
CA ASN A 27 7.29 0.62 -3.39
C ASN A 27 6.20 0.45 -4.45
N VAL A 28 4.99 0.08 -4.04
CA VAL A 28 3.83 0.07 -4.92
C VAL A 28 2.80 1.01 -4.29
N SER A 29 2.47 2.08 -5.01
CA SER A 29 1.41 3.01 -4.65
C SER A 29 0.09 2.54 -5.26
N ILE A 30 -0.96 2.52 -4.45
CA ILE A 30 -2.30 2.15 -4.91
C ILE A 30 -3.16 3.40 -4.83
N VAL A 31 -3.81 3.74 -5.94
CA VAL A 31 -4.80 4.83 -6.02
C VAL A 31 -6.14 4.20 -6.31
N SER A 32 -7.13 4.47 -5.47
CA SER A 32 -8.49 3.95 -5.62
C SER A 32 -9.54 4.99 -5.28
N THR A 33 -10.71 4.85 -5.88
CA THR A 33 -11.88 5.70 -5.60
C THR A 33 -12.99 4.88 -4.97
N LEU A 34 -13.60 5.42 -3.93
CA LEU A 34 -14.70 4.81 -3.18
C LEU A 34 -15.98 5.59 -3.44
N GLY A 35 -17.00 4.89 -3.93
CA GLY A 35 -18.38 5.37 -3.99
C GLY A 35 -19.27 4.67 -2.96
N LEU A 36 -20.53 5.08 -2.90
CA LEU A 36 -21.52 4.53 -1.94
C LEU A 36 -21.72 3.00 -2.06
N LYS A 37 -21.50 2.44 -3.25
CA LYS A 37 -21.66 1.00 -3.54
C LYS A 37 -20.33 0.22 -3.53
N GLY A 38 -19.19 0.87 -3.27
CA GLY A 38 -17.88 0.23 -3.24
C GLY A 38 -16.82 0.94 -4.10
N VAL A 39 -15.75 0.21 -4.43
CA VAL A 39 -14.63 0.74 -5.22
C VAL A 39 -15.06 0.89 -6.69
N LEU A 40 -14.90 2.09 -7.25
CA LEU A 40 -15.29 2.40 -8.64
C LEU A 40 -14.11 2.23 -9.61
N ALA A 41 -12.94 2.74 -9.24
CA ALA A 41 -11.72 2.62 -10.04
C ALA A 41 -10.51 2.39 -9.14
N GLN A 42 -9.53 1.62 -9.62
CA GLN A 42 -8.28 1.33 -8.93
C GLN A 42 -7.13 1.20 -9.91
N VAL A 43 -5.95 1.69 -9.52
CA VAL A 43 -4.68 1.46 -10.21
C VAL A 43 -3.57 1.18 -9.19
N SER A 44 -2.68 0.24 -9.52
CA SER A 44 -1.42 0.01 -8.82
C SER A 44 -0.25 0.55 -9.66
N LEU A 45 0.55 1.42 -9.06
CA LEU A 45 1.70 2.06 -9.68
C LEU A 45 2.96 1.66 -8.92
N LEU A 46 4.02 1.36 -9.64
CA LEU A 46 5.31 1.10 -9.02
C LEU A 46 6.02 2.42 -8.77
N GLY A 47 6.42 2.66 -7.52
CA GLY A 47 7.06 3.91 -7.08
C GLY A 47 6.06 4.92 -6.52
N THR A 48 6.45 6.18 -6.55
CA THR A 48 5.65 7.33 -6.09
C THR A 48 4.60 7.72 -7.13
N VAL A 49 3.60 8.50 -6.71
CA VAL A 49 2.56 9.03 -7.60
C VAL A 49 2.78 10.52 -7.73
N ASP A 50 2.91 11.01 -8.97
CA ASP A 50 3.02 12.43 -9.28
C ASP A 50 1.64 13.01 -9.63
N GLY A 51 1.52 14.34 -9.57
CA GLY A 51 0.26 15.04 -9.90
C GLY A 51 -0.26 14.70 -11.30
N LEU A 52 0.63 14.66 -12.30
CA LEU A 52 0.28 14.25 -13.67
C LEU A 52 -0.26 12.82 -13.76
N THR A 53 0.31 11.90 -12.98
CA THR A 53 -0.16 10.51 -12.94
C THR A 53 -1.54 10.42 -12.29
N PHE A 54 -1.80 11.26 -11.28
CA PHE A 54 -3.10 11.35 -10.64
C PHE A 54 -4.17 11.97 -11.55
N GLU A 55 -3.85 13.03 -12.27
CA GLU A 55 -4.74 13.63 -13.27
C GLU A 55 -5.09 12.63 -14.39
N ALA A 56 -4.08 11.90 -14.88
CA ALA A 56 -4.30 10.84 -15.85
C ALA A 56 -5.19 9.72 -15.31
N PHE A 57 -5.06 9.37 -14.02
CA PHE A 57 -5.96 8.43 -13.36
C PHE A 57 -7.41 8.96 -13.35
N ILE A 58 -7.61 10.24 -13.02
CA ILE A 58 -8.94 10.84 -13.05
C ILE A 58 -9.53 10.75 -14.46
N ALA A 59 -8.83 11.29 -15.45
CA ALA A 59 -9.33 11.39 -16.83
C ALA A 59 -9.59 10.02 -17.47
N ARG A 60 -8.72 9.03 -17.23
CA ARG A 60 -8.77 7.73 -17.93
C ARG A 60 -9.50 6.63 -17.17
N LYS A 61 -9.57 6.71 -15.84
CA LYS A 61 -10.10 5.62 -15.00
C LYS A 61 -11.31 6.06 -14.19
N LEU A 62 -11.29 7.25 -13.60
CA LEU A 62 -12.39 7.71 -12.76
C LEU A 62 -13.57 8.25 -13.59
N VAL A 63 -13.32 9.21 -14.48
CA VAL A 63 -14.37 9.89 -15.26
C VAL A 63 -15.30 8.94 -16.02
N PRO A 64 -14.84 7.82 -16.61
CA PRO A 64 -15.74 6.87 -17.27
C PRO A 64 -16.72 6.14 -16.35
N HIS A 65 -16.49 6.17 -15.02
CA HIS A 65 -17.30 5.46 -14.01
C HIS A 65 -18.12 6.42 -13.13
N LEU A 66 -18.08 7.72 -13.42
CA LEU A 66 -18.90 8.74 -12.76
C LEU A 66 -20.30 8.82 -13.38
#